data_AF-A0A936NUI5-F1
#
_entry.id   AF-A0A936NUI5-F1
#
_cell.length_a   1.000
_cell.length_b   1.000
_cell.length_c   1.000
_cell.angle_alpha   90.00
_cell.angle_beta   90.00
_cell.angle_gamma   90.00
#
_symmetry.space_group_name_H-M   'P 1'
#
loop_
_entity.id
_entity.type
_entity.pdbx_description
1 polymer ?
#
loop_
_entity_poly.entity_id
_entity_poly.type
_entity_poly.pdbx_seq_one_letter_code
_entity_poly.pdbx_strand_id
1 'polypeptide(L)'
;MLPHFTSLAGFFVFAGIAWLLSSHRREVRWRTIIWAMSLQFLLGLLIFRLPATRQIFVWLNDAVMALLDVSKAGTTFLLGPLAAGPGEQGSIGFILVFQALPIAIFFSAFTAILYRLGIMQLIVRFFAVIFHRTMGTSGAESLCGASNIFVGVESALVVKPYLERMTRSEMLTILGSGMATVASTTLGIYVAFLSKTFPQIAGHLISASLLSIPAVVVMTKLMLPETEEPETATGIPPDPPELRSGNLMSAVITGAMDGLKLAAGISTLLIAGLGLVALVDKLLALPGKWLGLAEPLSLVKILGWIFYPLAAMLGIVRADIAESARLLGERVILTEVVSYQELAQMIASGQLADPRTVVILSYALCGFTHVASVAIFVGGMAAIAPSRRDDLAGLGLRALVAATLATLMTGCIAGIFSNGQDVLLLR
;
A
#
# COMPACT_ATOMS: atom_id res chain seq x y z
N MET A 1 -2.23 -27.54 -5.38
CA MET A 1 -0.81 -27.39 -5.80
C MET A 1 -0.64 -26.45 -6.99
N LEU A 2 -1.34 -26.66 -8.12
CA LEU A 2 -1.20 -25.81 -9.31
C LEU A 2 -1.32 -24.28 -9.04
N PRO A 3 -2.25 -23.78 -8.21
CA PRO A 3 -2.37 -22.34 -7.95
C PRO A 3 -1.16 -21.71 -7.23
N HIS A 4 -0.47 -22.46 -6.36
CA HIS A 4 0.74 -21.95 -5.67
C HIS A 4 1.92 -21.84 -6.64
N PHE A 5 2.06 -22.80 -7.56
CA PHE A 5 3.06 -22.73 -8.62
C PHE A 5 2.78 -21.58 -9.58
N THR A 6 1.51 -21.28 -9.88
CA THR A 6 1.14 -20.09 -10.64
C THR A 6 1.56 -18.82 -9.91
N SER A 7 1.28 -18.69 -8.60
CA SER A 7 1.74 -17.54 -7.81
C SER A 7 3.27 -17.40 -7.82
N LEU A 8 4.00 -18.53 -7.73
CA LEU A 8 5.46 -18.56 -7.82
C LEU A 8 5.97 -18.12 -9.20
N ALA A 9 5.35 -18.60 -10.28
CA ALA A 9 5.67 -18.16 -11.62
C ALA A 9 5.38 -16.67 -11.81
N GLY A 10 4.22 -16.19 -11.33
CA GLY A 10 3.84 -14.78 -11.34
C GLY A 10 4.86 -13.87 -10.65
N PHE A 11 5.39 -14.31 -9.49
CA PHE A 11 6.44 -13.60 -8.76
C PHE A 11 7.66 -13.31 -9.67
N PHE A 12 8.15 -14.32 -10.38
CA PHE A 12 9.28 -14.15 -11.30
C PHE A 12 8.89 -13.43 -12.60
N VAL A 13 7.66 -13.61 -13.09
CA VAL A 13 7.15 -12.88 -14.26
C VAL A 13 7.11 -11.38 -13.99
N PHE A 14 6.61 -10.93 -12.83
CA PHE A 14 6.58 -9.51 -12.49
C PHE A 14 8.00 -8.91 -12.38
N ALA A 15 8.95 -9.65 -11.79
CA ALA A 15 10.36 -9.26 -11.83
C ALA A 15 10.88 -9.18 -13.27
N GLY A 16 10.51 -10.14 -14.13
CA GLY A 16 10.84 -10.15 -15.55
C GLY A 16 10.29 -8.93 -16.29
N ILE A 17 9.04 -8.53 -16.03
CA ILE A 17 8.44 -7.31 -16.59
C ILE A 17 9.25 -6.08 -16.15
N ALA A 18 9.58 -5.95 -14.86
CA ALA A 18 10.40 -4.85 -14.36
C ALA A 18 11.79 -4.80 -15.02
N TRP A 19 12.43 -5.96 -15.23
CA TRP A 19 13.70 -6.06 -15.94
C TRP A 19 13.60 -5.71 -17.43
N LEU A 20 12.50 -6.07 -18.10
CA LEU A 20 12.24 -5.67 -19.48
C LEU A 20 12.10 -4.14 -19.61
N LEU A 21 11.52 -3.49 -18.60
CA LEU A 21 11.39 -2.03 -18.51
C LEU A 21 12.66 -1.33 -17.98
N SER A 22 13.79 -2.04 -17.88
CA SER A 22 15.04 -1.51 -17.34
C SER A 22 15.72 -0.50 -18.28
N SER A 23 16.25 0.58 -17.71
CA SER A 23 17.10 1.53 -18.46
C SER A 23 18.52 1.01 -18.68
N HIS A 24 19.07 0.22 -17.74
CA HIS A 24 20.46 -0.23 -17.77
C HIS A 24 20.58 -1.71 -17.35
N ARG A 25 20.08 -2.63 -18.20
CA ARG A 25 20.00 -4.08 -17.88
C ARG A 25 21.31 -4.73 -17.45
N ARG A 26 22.46 -4.18 -17.86
CA ARG A 26 23.80 -4.69 -17.53
C ARG A 26 24.31 -4.22 -16.17
N GLU A 27 23.74 -3.16 -15.60
CA GLU A 27 24.17 -2.55 -14.34
C GLU A 27 23.33 -3.04 -13.14
N VAL A 28 22.41 -3.98 -13.37
CA VAL A 28 21.62 -4.61 -12.32
C VAL A 28 22.54 -5.31 -11.33
N ARG A 29 22.53 -4.83 -10.08
CA ARG A 29 23.23 -5.47 -8.96
C ARG A 29 22.42 -6.68 -8.47
N TRP A 30 22.65 -7.84 -9.08
CA TRP A 30 21.91 -9.08 -8.77
C TRP A 30 21.95 -9.49 -7.30
N ARG A 31 23.02 -9.14 -6.57
CA ARG A 31 23.09 -9.33 -5.11
C ARG A 31 21.90 -8.65 -4.40
N THR A 32 21.61 -7.40 -4.74
CA THR A 32 20.48 -6.64 -4.17
C THR A 32 19.14 -7.31 -4.50
N ILE A 33 18.96 -7.71 -5.76
CA ILE A 33 17.71 -8.35 -6.22
C ILE A 33 17.48 -9.68 -5.53
N ILE A 34 18.51 -10.53 -5.45
CA ILE A 34 18.42 -11.85 -4.81
C ILE A 34 18.13 -11.70 -3.31
N TRP A 35 18.80 -10.77 -2.62
CA TRP A 35 18.52 -10.51 -1.20
C TRP A 35 17.10 -9.99 -0.97
N ALA A 36 16.63 -9.05 -1.80
CA ALA A 36 15.29 -8.51 -1.71
C ALA A 36 14.22 -9.59 -1.97
N MET A 37 14.39 -10.44 -3.00
CA MET A 37 13.52 -11.59 -3.23
C MET A 37 13.57 -12.59 -2.06
N SER A 38 14.77 -12.91 -1.56
CA SER A 38 14.95 -13.84 -0.44
C SER A 38 14.29 -13.34 0.83
N LEU A 39 14.36 -12.02 1.09
CA LEU A 39 13.72 -11.40 2.23
C LEU A 39 12.19 -11.48 2.14
N GLN A 40 11.61 -11.33 0.94
CA GLN A 40 10.17 -11.54 0.73
C GLN A 40 9.75 -12.98 1.00
N PHE A 41 10.51 -13.97 0.51
CA PHE A 41 10.23 -15.38 0.79
C PHE A 41 10.39 -15.72 2.26
N LEU A 42 11.43 -15.19 2.92
CA LEU A 42 11.66 -15.38 4.34
C LEU A 42 10.53 -14.77 5.17
N LEU A 43 10.16 -13.52 4.91
CA LEU A 43 9.03 -12.87 5.58
C LEU A 43 7.73 -13.62 5.32
N GLY A 44 7.44 -14.02 4.08
CA GLY A 44 6.27 -14.84 3.75
C GLY A 44 6.25 -16.17 4.53
N LEU A 45 7.38 -16.87 4.61
CA LEU A 45 7.50 -18.10 5.40
C LEU A 45 7.25 -17.85 6.90
N LEU A 46 7.84 -16.78 7.45
CA LEU A 46 7.66 -16.39 8.84
C LEU A 46 6.19 -16.04 9.13
N ILE A 47 5.54 -15.26 8.27
CA ILE A 47 4.16 -14.81 8.48
C ILE A 47 3.17 -15.97 8.37
N PHE A 48 3.28 -16.81 7.33
CA PHE A 48 2.25 -17.79 7.00
C PHE A 48 2.50 -19.21 7.53
N ARG A 49 3.76 -19.59 7.83
CA ARG A 49 4.08 -20.99 8.17
C ARG A 49 4.60 -21.18 9.58
N LEU A 50 5.26 -20.19 10.16
CA LEU A 50 5.88 -20.35 11.48
C LEU A 50 4.88 -19.99 12.60
N PRO A 51 4.54 -20.91 13.53
CA PRO A 51 3.52 -20.65 14.55
C PRO A 51 3.89 -19.54 15.54
N ALA A 52 5.18 -19.42 15.89
CA ALA A 52 5.65 -18.44 16.86
C ALA A 52 5.43 -16.99 16.38
N THR A 53 5.73 -16.72 15.12
CA THR A 53 5.52 -15.41 14.47
C THR A 53 4.05 -15.14 14.21
N ARG A 54 3.24 -16.17 13.92
CA ARG A 54 1.79 -16.02 13.83
C ARG A 54 1.19 -15.43 15.10
N GLN A 55 1.65 -15.86 16.28
CA GLN A 55 1.18 -15.31 17.55
C GLN A 55 1.48 -13.80 17.69
N ILE A 56 2.63 -13.34 17.16
CA ILE A 56 2.98 -11.91 17.14
C ILE A 56 2.00 -11.14 16.26
N PHE A 57 1.68 -11.66 15.06
CA PHE A 57 0.74 -10.99 14.15
C PHE A 57 -0.71 -11.01 14.65
N VAL A 58 -1.12 -12.06 15.37
CA VAL A 58 -2.41 -12.08 16.08
C VAL A 58 -2.44 -11.03 17.17
N TRP A 59 -1.39 -10.93 17.99
CA TRP A 59 -1.30 -9.88 19.00
C TRP A 59 -1.32 -8.47 18.39
N LEU A 60 -0.59 -8.25 17.28
CA LEU A 60 -0.64 -6.98 16.54
C LEU A 60 -2.04 -6.70 15.99
N ASN A 61 -2.72 -7.72 15.47
CA ASN A 61 -4.09 -7.60 14.98
C ASN A 61 -5.03 -7.15 16.10
N ASP A 62 -4.98 -7.82 17.26
CA ASP A 62 -5.81 -7.50 18.42
C ASP A 62 -5.51 -6.10 18.95
N ALA A 63 -4.24 -5.68 18.95
CA ALA A 63 -3.84 -4.33 19.32
C ALA A 63 -4.42 -3.26 18.37
N VAL A 64 -4.37 -3.49 17.05
CA VAL A 64 -4.97 -2.58 16.06
C VAL A 64 -6.50 -2.54 16.19
N MET A 65 -7.13 -3.68 16.40
CA MET A 65 -8.59 -3.75 16.62
C MET A 65 -9.00 -2.99 17.88
N ALA A 66 -8.25 -3.13 18.99
CA ALA A 66 -8.50 -2.38 20.21
C ALA A 66 -8.34 -0.86 19.99
N LEU A 67 -7.31 -0.43 19.26
CA LEU A 67 -7.14 0.98 18.89
C LEU A 67 -8.27 1.50 18.02
N LEU A 68 -8.73 0.68 17.07
CA LEU A 68 -9.87 1.01 16.21
C LEU A 68 -11.15 1.17 17.03
N ASP A 69 -11.40 0.30 18.00
CA ASP A 69 -12.58 0.42 18.87
C ASP A 69 -12.54 1.66 19.75
N VAL A 70 -11.38 2.00 20.33
CA VAL A 70 -11.22 3.24 21.11
C VAL A 70 -11.39 4.49 20.24
N SER A 71 -10.97 4.43 18.96
CA SER A 71 -11.11 5.57 18.03
C SER A 71 -12.57 5.97 17.80
N LYS A 72 -13.53 5.04 17.96
CA LYS A 72 -14.97 5.28 17.79
C LYS A 72 -15.55 6.20 18.85
N ALA A 73 -14.91 6.38 20.01
CA ALA A 73 -15.44 7.20 21.09
C ALA A 73 -15.60 8.67 20.65
N GLY A 74 -14.57 9.23 19.99
CA GLY A 74 -14.60 10.61 19.51
C GLY A 74 -15.59 10.82 18.36
N THR A 75 -15.66 9.87 17.42
CA THR A 75 -16.59 9.95 16.29
C THR A 75 -18.04 9.83 16.72
N THR A 76 -18.33 8.91 17.65
CA THR A 76 -19.69 8.72 18.20
C THR A 76 -20.14 9.96 18.96
N PHE A 77 -19.25 10.57 19.75
CA PHE A 77 -19.57 11.82 20.45
C PHE A 77 -19.87 12.98 19.50
N LEU A 78 -19.07 13.14 18.43
CA LEU A 78 -19.22 14.26 17.50
C LEU A 78 -20.36 14.08 16.49
N LEU A 79 -20.61 12.85 16.04
CA LEU A 79 -21.50 12.56 14.89
C LEU A 79 -22.76 11.79 15.28
N GLY A 80 -22.85 11.27 16.52
CA GLY A 80 -24.01 10.53 17.00
C GLY A 80 -24.36 9.34 16.09
N PRO A 81 -25.64 9.17 15.68
CA PRO A 81 -26.07 8.07 14.81
C PRO A 81 -25.33 7.97 13.46
N LEU A 82 -24.74 9.07 12.96
CA LEU A 82 -23.99 9.04 11.69
C LEU A 82 -22.69 8.23 11.79
N ALA A 83 -22.15 8.06 13.00
CA ALA A 83 -20.97 7.21 13.25
C ALA A 83 -21.32 5.71 13.34
N ALA A 84 -22.61 5.35 13.44
CA ALA A 84 -23.03 3.96 13.59
C ALA A 84 -22.92 3.20 12.26
N GLY A 85 -22.12 2.14 12.24
CA GLY A 85 -21.90 1.31 11.05
C GLY A 85 -23.12 0.45 10.69
N PRO A 86 -23.20 -0.09 9.46
CA PRO A 86 -24.31 -0.96 9.07
C PRO A 86 -24.54 -2.11 10.07
N GLY A 87 -25.80 -2.28 10.47
CA GLY A 87 -26.24 -3.29 11.44
C GLY A 87 -26.15 -2.84 12.90
N GLU A 88 -25.64 -1.65 13.20
CA GLU A 88 -25.64 -1.08 14.55
C GLU A 88 -26.92 -0.30 14.83
N GLN A 89 -27.30 -0.22 16.12
CA GLN A 89 -28.52 0.47 16.54
C GLN A 89 -28.45 1.96 16.18
N GLY A 90 -29.43 2.44 15.42
CA GLY A 90 -29.46 3.83 14.92
C GLY A 90 -28.68 4.06 13.63
N SER A 91 -28.09 3.03 13.02
CA SER A 91 -27.42 3.15 11.72
C SER A 91 -28.41 3.43 10.58
N ILE A 92 -28.02 4.34 9.69
CA ILE A 92 -28.72 4.63 8.42
C ILE A 92 -28.00 4.02 7.21
N GLY A 93 -27.07 3.11 7.45
CA GLY A 93 -26.22 2.49 6.43
C GLY A 93 -24.76 2.92 6.53
N PHE A 94 -23.97 2.58 5.51
CA PHE A 94 -22.55 2.88 5.49
C PHE A 94 -22.30 4.26 4.91
N ILE A 95 -21.71 5.15 5.70
CA ILE A 95 -21.33 6.50 5.26
C ILE A 95 -19.83 6.68 5.46
N LEU A 96 -19.07 6.54 4.38
CA LEU A 96 -17.60 6.56 4.36
C LEU A 96 -17.01 7.75 5.13
N VAL A 97 -17.53 8.96 4.89
CA VAL A 97 -17.00 10.20 5.45
C VAL A 97 -17.21 10.32 6.97
N PHE A 98 -18.22 9.67 7.54
CA PHE A 98 -18.54 9.75 8.96
C PHE A 98 -18.05 8.53 9.76
N GLN A 99 -17.89 7.38 9.10
CA GLN A 99 -17.59 6.11 9.77
C GLN A 99 -16.14 5.67 9.59
N ALA A 100 -15.54 5.95 8.44
CA ALA A 100 -14.21 5.42 8.11
C ALA A 100 -13.13 6.50 8.10
N LEU A 101 -13.35 7.61 7.39
CA LEU A 101 -12.34 8.67 7.27
C LEU A 101 -11.91 9.31 8.60
N PRO A 102 -12.78 9.46 9.62
CA PRO A 102 -12.34 9.97 10.92
C PRO A 102 -11.35 9.07 11.66
N ILE A 103 -11.26 7.78 11.31
CA ILE A 103 -10.23 6.86 11.85
C ILE A 103 -8.83 7.40 11.54
N ALA A 104 -8.64 7.99 10.36
CA ALA A 104 -7.37 8.59 9.97
C ALA A 104 -6.94 9.73 10.91
N ILE A 105 -7.87 10.49 11.47
CA ILE A 105 -7.60 11.57 12.44
C ILE A 105 -6.98 10.99 13.71
N PHE A 106 -7.61 9.95 14.26
CA PHE A 106 -7.13 9.28 15.46
C PHE A 106 -5.76 8.63 15.25
N PHE A 107 -5.61 7.82 14.19
CA PHE A 107 -4.35 7.13 13.89
C PHE A 107 -3.20 8.10 13.57
N SER A 108 -3.49 9.26 12.96
CA SER A 108 -2.48 10.31 12.73
C SER A 108 -2.01 10.95 14.03
N ALA A 109 -2.95 11.30 14.93
CA ALA A 109 -2.63 11.81 16.27
C ALA A 109 -1.83 10.79 17.10
N PHE A 110 -2.23 9.52 17.06
CA PHE A 110 -1.54 8.44 17.75
C PHE A 110 -0.12 8.22 17.21
N THR A 111 0.04 8.19 15.88
CA THR A 111 1.36 8.04 15.25
C THR A 111 2.27 9.22 15.62
N ALA A 112 1.75 10.45 15.63
CA ALA A 112 2.52 11.62 16.06
C ALA A 112 3.00 11.53 17.52
N ILE A 113 2.18 10.95 18.43
CA ILE A 113 2.61 10.64 19.80
C ILE A 113 3.78 9.66 19.79
N LEU A 114 3.72 8.58 19.01
CA LEU A 114 4.78 7.57 18.96
C LEU A 114 6.10 8.13 18.41
N TYR A 115 6.06 9.01 17.41
CA TYR A 115 7.25 9.74 16.92
C TYR A 115 7.80 10.67 18.00
N ARG A 116 6.93 11.33 18.76
CA ARG A 116 7.39 12.17 19.87
C ARG A 116 8.10 11.33 20.95
N LEU A 117 7.55 10.18 21.30
CA LEU A 117 8.12 9.30 22.32
C LEU A 117 9.42 8.60 21.89
N GLY A 118 9.82 8.69 20.63
CA GLY A 118 11.02 8.01 20.12
C GLY A 118 10.78 6.56 19.69
N ILE A 119 9.55 6.06 19.81
CA ILE A 119 9.20 4.65 19.56
C ILE A 119 9.27 4.36 18.06
N MET A 120 8.72 5.25 17.23
CA MET A 120 8.74 5.08 15.77
C MET A 120 10.16 5.08 15.22
N GLN A 121 11.03 5.97 15.72
CA GLN A 121 12.43 6.05 15.30
C GLN A 121 13.17 4.73 15.59
N LEU A 122 12.94 4.14 16.77
CA LEU A 122 13.54 2.86 17.13
C LEU A 122 13.12 1.75 16.15
N ILE A 123 11.82 1.63 15.86
CA ILE A 123 11.27 0.59 14.99
C ILE A 123 11.71 0.81 13.53
N VAL A 124 11.61 2.04 13.02
CA VAL A 124 12.02 2.40 11.66
C VAL A 124 13.50 2.14 11.47
N ARG A 125 14.35 2.51 12.43
CA ARG A 125 15.79 2.29 12.35
C ARG A 125 16.14 0.81 12.39
N PHE A 126 15.41 0.00 13.16
CA PHE A 126 15.58 -1.46 13.17
C PHE A 126 15.36 -2.06 11.77
N PHE A 127 14.26 -1.71 11.10
CA PHE A 127 14.00 -2.19 9.74
C PHE A 127 14.98 -1.62 8.72
N ALA A 128 15.35 -0.34 8.85
CA ALA A 128 16.35 0.28 7.98
C ALA A 128 17.69 -0.47 8.04
N VAL A 129 18.14 -0.89 9.23
CA VAL A 129 19.37 -1.69 9.41
C VAL A 129 19.26 -3.04 8.70
N ILE A 130 18.12 -3.72 8.84
CA ILE A 130 17.89 -5.00 8.14
C ILE A 130 17.96 -4.78 6.64
N PHE A 131 17.25 -3.80 6.11
CA PHE A 131 17.16 -3.51 4.68
C PHE A 131 18.51 -3.11 4.09
N HIS A 132 19.20 -2.15 4.70
CA HIS A 132 20.52 -1.70 4.28
C HIS A 132 21.54 -2.85 4.28
N ARG A 133 21.60 -3.62 5.37
CA ARG A 133 22.61 -4.69 5.53
C ARG A 133 22.36 -5.89 4.62
N THR A 134 21.10 -6.23 4.35
CA THR A 134 20.75 -7.38 3.51
C THR A 134 20.75 -7.01 2.04
N MET A 135 19.99 -6.00 1.63
CA MET A 135 19.79 -5.63 0.22
C MET A 135 20.94 -4.78 -0.33
N GLY A 136 21.77 -4.15 0.52
CA GLY A 136 22.87 -3.29 0.07
C GLY A 136 22.40 -2.00 -0.62
N THR A 137 21.16 -1.58 -0.33
CA THR A 137 20.59 -0.28 -0.68
C THR A 137 21.22 0.83 0.15
N SER A 138 21.16 2.08 -0.31
CA SER A 138 21.72 3.21 0.45
C SER A 138 21.02 3.37 1.81
N GLY A 139 21.71 3.99 2.78
CA GLY A 139 21.14 4.23 4.10
C GLY A 139 19.89 5.10 4.05
N ALA A 140 19.88 6.13 3.19
CA ALA A 140 18.74 7.02 3.02
C ALA A 140 17.53 6.29 2.41
N GLU A 141 17.69 5.59 1.29
CA GLU A 141 16.55 4.88 0.68
C GLU A 141 16.03 3.74 1.60
N SER A 142 16.92 3.10 2.37
CA SER A 142 16.54 2.07 3.35
C SER A 142 15.78 2.66 4.54
N LEU A 143 16.19 3.83 5.04
CA LEU A 143 15.52 4.53 6.13
C LEU A 143 14.15 5.04 5.70
N CYS A 144 14.06 5.64 4.52
CA CYS A 144 12.81 6.12 3.96
C CYS A 144 11.85 4.96 3.65
N GLY A 145 12.34 3.88 3.06
CA GLY A 145 11.58 2.64 2.85
C GLY A 145 11.07 2.06 4.17
N ALA A 146 11.91 1.96 5.21
CA ALA A 146 11.49 1.51 6.52
C ALA A 146 10.43 2.42 7.17
N SER A 147 10.53 3.74 6.97
CA SER A 147 9.53 4.70 7.44
C SER A 147 8.18 4.52 6.72
N ASN A 148 8.21 4.24 5.41
CA ASN A 148 7.01 4.00 4.59
C ASN A 148 6.17 2.79 5.00
N ILE A 149 6.69 1.89 5.84
CA ILE A 149 5.88 0.80 6.45
C ILE A 149 4.76 1.40 7.32
N PHE A 150 4.99 2.57 7.93
CA PHE A 150 4.12 3.14 8.95
C PHE A 150 3.52 4.49 8.56
N VAL A 151 4.24 5.31 7.81
CA VAL A 151 3.79 6.65 7.38
C VAL A 151 3.75 6.75 5.86
N GLY A 152 3.03 7.75 5.34
CA GLY A 152 2.89 7.96 3.91
C GLY A 152 4.00 8.86 3.38
N VAL A 153 3.59 9.95 2.70
CA VAL A 153 4.51 10.92 2.08
C VAL A 153 5.46 11.59 3.09
N GLU A 154 5.10 11.59 4.38
CA GLU A 154 5.91 12.10 5.48
C GLU A 154 7.21 11.31 5.66
N SER A 155 7.28 10.09 5.14
CA SER A 155 8.51 9.28 5.14
C SER A 155 9.70 9.99 4.50
N ALA A 156 9.47 10.91 3.56
CA ALA A 156 10.53 11.69 2.92
C ALA A 156 11.21 12.68 3.89
N LEU A 157 10.53 13.10 4.96
CA LEU A 157 11.09 14.02 5.96
C LEU A 157 12.27 13.39 6.73
N VAL A 158 12.26 12.06 6.92
CA VAL A 158 13.33 11.36 7.64
C VAL A 158 14.67 11.40 6.89
N VAL A 159 14.63 11.69 5.59
CA VAL A 159 15.79 11.77 4.70
C VAL A 159 15.93 13.13 4.03
N LYS A 160 15.19 14.14 4.51
CA LYS A 160 15.20 15.50 3.97
C LYS A 160 16.62 16.06 3.71
N PRO A 161 17.62 15.90 4.60
CA PRO A 161 18.98 16.42 4.36
C PRO A 161 19.73 15.81 3.17
N TYR A 162 19.24 14.68 2.64
CA TYR A 162 19.87 13.92 1.58
C TYR A 162 19.13 14.03 0.25
N LEU A 163 17.81 14.29 0.26
CA LEU A 163 16.95 14.30 -0.93
C LEU A 163 17.53 15.09 -2.11
N GLU A 164 18.12 16.26 -1.86
CA GLU A 164 18.70 17.10 -2.92
C GLU A 164 19.90 16.45 -3.63
N ARG A 165 20.60 15.53 -2.95
CA ARG A 165 21.81 14.87 -3.44
C ARG A 165 21.62 13.39 -3.78
N MET A 166 20.38 12.89 -3.66
CA MET A 166 20.08 11.49 -4.00
C MET A 166 20.19 11.24 -5.51
N THR A 167 20.62 10.03 -5.85
CA THR A 167 20.66 9.58 -7.25
C THR A 167 19.24 9.37 -7.78
N ARG A 168 19.10 9.24 -9.11
CA ARG A 168 17.79 8.93 -9.71
C ARG A 168 17.27 7.55 -9.32
N SER A 169 18.15 6.58 -9.05
CA SER A 169 17.76 5.24 -8.61
C SER A 169 17.25 5.26 -7.17
N GLU A 170 17.88 6.03 -6.28
CA GLU A 170 17.40 6.24 -4.91
C GLU A 170 16.04 6.93 -4.88
N MET A 171 15.85 8.00 -5.66
CA MET A 171 14.57 8.71 -5.74
C MET A 171 13.45 7.83 -6.30
N LEU A 172 13.72 6.98 -7.30
CA LEU A 172 12.74 6.02 -7.80
C LEU A 172 12.34 5.03 -6.70
N THR A 173 13.30 4.58 -5.88
CA THR A 173 13.05 3.66 -4.77
C THR A 173 12.21 4.31 -3.67
N ILE A 174 12.45 5.58 -3.34
CA ILE A 174 11.61 6.30 -2.37
C ILE A 174 10.19 6.53 -2.90
N LEU A 175 10.04 7.01 -4.14
CA LEU A 175 8.72 7.19 -4.76
C LEU A 175 7.96 5.85 -4.82
N GLY A 176 8.63 4.79 -5.26
CA GLY A 176 8.07 3.46 -5.34
C GLY A 176 7.69 2.91 -3.96
N SER A 177 8.50 3.16 -2.93
CA SER A 177 8.23 2.71 -1.56
C SER A 177 6.97 3.37 -1.00
N GLY A 178 6.85 4.69 -1.17
CA GLY A 178 5.64 5.40 -0.74
C GLY A 178 4.37 4.94 -1.46
N MET A 179 4.46 4.66 -2.76
CA MET A 179 3.30 4.19 -3.54
C MET A 179 2.95 2.72 -3.31
N ALA A 180 3.90 1.86 -2.91
CA ALA A 180 3.65 0.43 -2.75
C ALA A 180 3.28 0.02 -1.32
N THR A 181 3.31 0.94 -0.38
CA THR A 181 2.90 0.71 1.01
C THR A 181 1.63 1.47 1.32
N VAL A 182 1.04 1.17 2.49
CA VAL A 182 -0.06 1.93 3.06
C VAL A 182 0.39 2.55 4.37
N ALA A 183 -0.06 3.79 4.62
CA ALA A 183 0.19 4.45 5.89
C ALA A 183 -0.66 3.83 7.01
N SER A 184 -0.21 3.92 8.26
CA SER A 184 -0.98 3.48 9.44
C SER A 184 -2.35 4.18 9.54
N THR A 185 -2.45 5.39 9.00
CA THR A 185 -3.64 6.23 8.99
C THR A 185 -4.73 5.68 8.08
N THR A 186 -4.38 5.09 6.94
CA THR A 186 -5.34 4.45 6.02
C THR A 186 -5.51 2.97 6.31
N LEU A 187 -4.51 2.31 6.92
CA LEU A 187 -4.60 0.94 7.43
C LEU A 187 -5.87 0.75 8.29
N GLY A 188 -6.12 1.65 9.23
CA GLY A 188 -7.31 1.60 10.10
C GLY A 188 -8.64 1.64 9.32
N ILE A 189 -8.69 2.35 8.19
CA ILE A 189 -9.86 2.42 7.29
C ILE A 189 -10.11 1.05 6.67
N TYR A 190 -9.07 0.42 6.11
CA TYR A 190 -9.23 -0.88 5.45
C TYR A 190 -9.56 -1.99 6.45
N VAL A 191 -8.97 -1.94 7.65
CA VAL A 191 -9.33 -2.84 8.76
C VAL A 191 -10.80 -2.65 9.14
N ALA A 192 -11.32 -1.42 9.19
CA ALA A 192 -12.72 -1.19 9.47
C ALA A 192 -13.67 -1.77 8.41
N PHE A 193 -13.27 -1.78 7.13
CA PHE A 193 -14.07 -2.39 6.06
C PHE A 193 -14.11 -3.91 6.15
N LEU A 194 -12.96 -4.53 6.42
CA LEU A 194 -12.79 -5.97 6.27
C LEU A 194 -12.90 -6.74 7.58
N SER A 195 -12.71 -6.14 8.76
CA SER A 195 -12.64 -6.87 10.03
C SER A 195 -13.89 -7.70 10.36
N LYS A 196 -15.07 -7.29 9.88
CA LYS A 196 -16.32 -8.06 10.07
C LYS A 196 -16.33 -9.37 9.27
N THR A 197 -15.67 -9.43 8.12
CA THR A 197 -15.65 -10.59 7.21
C THR A 197 -14.30 -11.31 7.19
N PHE A 198 -13.22 -10.63 7.59
CA PHE A 198 -11.85 -11.13 7.67
C PHE A 198 -11.20 -10.61 8.98
N PRO A 199 -11.43 -11.29 10.12
CA PRO A 199 -11.03 -10.79 11.44
C PRO A 199 -9.53 -10.56 11.66
N GLN A 200 -8.66 -11.26 10.91
CA GLN A 200 -7.20 -11.16 11.01
C GLN A 200 -6.59 -10.17 9.99
N ILE A 201 -7.42 -9.36 9.32
CA ILE A 201 -6.97 -8.49 8.24
C ILE A 201 -5.89 -7.49 8.66
N ALA A 202 -5.91 -6.98 9.90
CA ALA A 202 -4.90 -6.01 10.34
C ALA A 202 -3.49 -6.64 10.35
N GLY A 203 -3.37 -7.88 10.82
CA GLY A 203 -2.11 -8.62 10.75
C GLY A 203 -1.61 -8.84 9.32
N HIS A 204 -2.52 -9.12 8.40
CA HIS A 204 -2.21 -9.29 6.97
C HIS A 204 -1.77 -7.99 6.30
N LEU A 205 -2.44 -6.87 6.57
CA LEU A 205 -2.08 -5.58 5.98
C LEU A 205 -0.76 -5.04 6.54
N ILE A 206 -0.47 -5.23 7.83
CA ILE A 206 0.86 -4.92 8.40
C ILE A 206 1.94 -5.77 7.73
N SER A 207 1.66 -7.06 7.56
CA SER A 207 2.56 -7.99 6.87
C SER A 207 2.81 -7.58 5.41
N ALA A 208 1.76 -7.13 4.71
CA ALA A 208 1.86 -6.67 3.33
C ALA A 208 2.76 -5.42 3.23
N SER A 209 2.59 -4.42 4.11
CA SER A 209 3.48 -3.25 4.15
C SER A 209 4.96 -3.62 4.36
N LEU A 210 5.24 -4.62 5.21
CA LEU A 210 6.61 -5.12 5.43
C LEU A 210 7.20 -5.81 4.19
N LEU A 211 6.39 -6.60 3.48
CA LEU A 211 6.78 -7.26 2.24
C LEU A 211 6.96 -6.28 1.06
N SER A 212 6.20 -5.18 1.06
CA SER A 212 6.24 -4.20 -0.02
C SER A 212 7.60 -3.52 -0.16
N ILE A 213 8.35 -3.30 0.93
CA ILE A 213 9.67 -2.65 0.84
C ILE A 213 10.68 -3.45 0.00
N PRO A 214 10.98 -4.73 0.32
CA PRO A 214 11.84 -5.52 -0.54
C PRO A 214 11.23 -5.77 -1.94
N ALA A 215 9.90 -5.86 -2.07
CA ALA A 215 9.26 -5.96 -3.39
C ALA A 215 9.54 -4.72 -4.26
N VAL A 216 9.45 -3.52 -3.68
CA VAL A 216 9.80 -2.26 -4.36
C VAL A 216 11.26 -2.26 -4.74
N VAL A 217 12.17 -2.64 -3.84
CA VAL A 217 13.61 -2.70 -4.14
C VAL A 217 13.87 -3.62 -5.34
N VAL A 218 13.18 -4.76 -5.45
CA VAL A 218 13.25 -5.61 -6.65
C VAL A 218 12.81 -4.81 -7.89
N MET A 219 11.62 -4.20 -7.86
CA MET A 219 11.07 -3.52 -9.04
C MET A 219 11.90 -2.30 -9.45
N THR A 220 12.24 -1.42 -8.51
CA THR A 220 12.93 -0.17 -8.79
C THR A 220 14.38 -0.39 -9.18
N LYS A 221 15.11 -1.31 -8.52
CA LYS A 221 16.50 -1.60 -8.87
C LYS A 221 16.63 -2.48 -10.12
N LEU A 222 15.57 -3.17 -10.56
CA LEU A 222 15.53 -3.76 -11.90
C LEU A 222 15.24 -2.69 -12.96
N MET A 223 14.25 -1.82 -12.73
CA MET A 223 13.84 -0.81 -13.70
C MET A 223 14.89 0.31 -13.86
N LEU A 224 15.46 0.80 -12.77
CA LEU A 224 16.50 1.83 -12.78
C LEU A 224 17.61 1.46 -11.79
N PRO A 225 18.58 0.62 -12.22
CA PRO A 225 19.71 0.23 -11.38
C PRO A 225 20.55 1.42 -10.92
N GLU A 226 21.29 1.22 -9.83
CA GLU A 226 22.19 2.24 -9.26
C GLU A 226 23.48 2.35 -10.08
N THR A 227 23.58 3.42 -10.86
CA THR A 227 24.72 3.73 -11.75
C THR A 227 25.67 4.76 -11.14
N GLU A 228 25.25 5.45 -10.09
CA GLU A 228 25.99 6.49 -9.37
C GLU A 228 26.41 6.00 -7.97
N GLU A 229 27.17 6.80 -7.22
CA GLU A 229 27.56 6.48 -5.84
C GLU A 229 26.69 7.26 -4.83
N PRO A 230 25.83 6.58 -4.05
CA PRO A 230 25.00 7.24 -3.04
C PRO A 230 25.82 7.82 -1.88
N GLU A 231 25.47 9.03 -1.43
CA GLU A 231 26.11 9.71 -0.27
C GLU A 231 26.03 8.86 1.02
N THR A 232 24.96 8.09 1.18
CA THR A 232 24.71 7.25 2.36
C THR A 232 24.98 5.76 2.10
N ALA A 233 25.85 5.42 1.15
CA ALA A 233 26.16 4.03 0.82
C ALA A 233 26.78 3.23 1.98
N THR A 234 27.45 3.90 2.92
CA THR A 234 28.23 3.27 4.00
C THR A 234 27.47 3.08 5.30
N GLY A 235 26.28 3.67 5.46
CA GLY A 235 25.51 3.54 6.69
C GLY A 235 24.22 4.33 6.72
N ILE A 236 23.44 4.10 7.76
CA ILE A 236 22.13 4.73 7.95
C ILE A 236 22.32 6.10 8.58
N PRO A 237 21.76 7.17 7.98
CA PRO A 237 21.88 8.51 8.52
C PRO A 237 21.19 8.64 9.88
N PRO A 238 21.61 9.60 10.71
CA PRO A 238 20.93 9.91 11.97
C PRO A 238 19.54 10.49 11.71
N ASP A 239 18.62 10.29 12.65
CA ASP A 239 17.29 10.88 12.56
C ASP A 239 17.36 12.42 12.68
N PRO A 240 16.67 13.17 11.79
CA PRO A 240 16.64 14.63 11.88
C PRO A 240 15.99 15.09 13.19
N PRO A 241 16.55 16.12 13.87
CA PRO A 241 15.99 16.65 15.11
C PRO A 241 14.58 17.24 14.92
N GLU A 242 14.24 17.68 13.71
CA GLU A 242 12.93 18.25 13.37
C GLU A 242 11.77 17.25 13.46
N LEU A 243 12.04 15.93 13.54
CA LEU A 243 11.00 14.91 13.70
C LEU A 243 10.36 14.90 15.11
N ARG A 244 10.94 15.62 16.08
CA ARG A 244 10.40 15.72 17.44
C ARG A 244 9.55 16.97 17.58
N SER A 245 8.25 16.80 17.82
CA SER A 245 7.33 17.91 18.11
C SER A 245 7.74 18.70 19.37
N GLY A 246 7.07 19.81 19.66
CA GLY A 246 7.36 20.69 20.81
C GLY A 246 7.05 20.06 22.18
N ASN A 247 5.78 19.77 22.49
CA ASN A 247 5.35 18.95 23.65
C ASN A 247 4.35 17.84 23.21
N LEU A 248 3.96 16.93 24.12
CA LEU A 248 3.06 15.81 23.80
C LEU A 248 1.71 16.30 23.26
N MET A 249 1.13 17.35 23.86
CA MET A 249 -0.13 17.94 23.42
C MET A 249 -0.01 18.53 22.00
N SER A 250 1.11 19.20 21.70
CA SER A 250 1.42 19.68 20.36
C SER A 250 1.52 18.54 19.36
N ALA A 251 2.07 17.38 19.73
CA ALA A 251 2.08 16.19 18.88
C ALA A 251 0.65 15.73 18.52
N VAL A 252 -0.23 15.68 19.52
CA VAL A 252 -1.65 15.30 19.34
C VAL A 252 -2.35 16.28 18.41
N ILE A 253 -2.21 17.58 18.65
CA ILE A 253 -2.86 18.63 17.85
C ILE A 253 -2.39 18.57 16.39
N THR A 254 -1.07 18.54 16.17
CA THR A 254 -0.49 18.47 14.82
C THR A 254 -0.94 17.20 14.11
N GLY A 255 -0.80 16.03 14.75
CA GLY A 255 -1.21 14.76 14.16
C GLY A 255 -2.71 14.69 13.85
N ALA A 256 -3.58 15.20 14.73
CA ALA A 256 -5.01 15.25 14.46
C ALA A 256 -5.34 16.17 13.27
N MET A 257 -4.71 17.34 13.18
CA MET A 257 -4.90 18.26 12.06
C MET A 257 -4.40 17.69 10.73
N ASP A 258 -3.29 16.97 10.74
CA ASP A 258 -2.77 16.32 9.54
C ASP A 258 -3.66 15.14 9.12
N GLY A 259 -4.18 14.37 10.08
CA GLY A 259 -5.20 13.35 9.79
C GLY A 259 -6.51 13.92 9.25
N LEU A 260 -6.93 15.11 9.70
CA LEU A 260 -8.09 15.80 9.14
C LEU A 260 -7.85 16.23 7.70
N LYS A 261 -6.68 16.79 7.40
CA LYS A 261 -6.28 17.14 6.02
C LYS A 261 -6.27 15.89 5.13
N LEU A 262 -5.76 14.76 5.64
CA LEU A 262 -5.77 13.49 4.92
C LEU A 262 -7.20 13.03 4.62
N ALA A 263 -8.10 13.03 5.61
CA ALA A 263 -9.51 12.67 5.43
C ALA A 263 -10.22 13.59 4.42
N ALA A 264 -9.97 14.90 4.49
CA ALA A 264 -10.50 15.86 3.53
C ALA A 264 -9.93 15.63 2.11
N GLY A 265 -8.64 15.32 2.01
CA GLY A 265 -7.96 14.97 0.77
C GLY A 265 -8.56 13.73 0.11
N ILE A 266 -8.74 12.64 0.86
CA ILE A 266 -9.39 11.41 0.38
C ILE A 266 -10.81 11.73 -0.11
N SER A 267 -11.61 12.46 0.69
CA SER A 267 -12.97 12.83 0.31
C SER A 267 -13.00 13.62 -1.01
N THR A 268 -12.12 14.61 -1.13
CA THR A 268 -12.02 15.47 -2.31
C THR A 268 -11.61 14.68 -3.55
N LEU A 269 -10.59 13.81 -3.42
CA LEU A 269 -10.10 12.97 -4.51
C LEU A 269 -11.16 11.96 -4.96
N LEU A 270 -11.92 11.36 -4.03
CA LEU A 270 -12.98 10.42 -4.38
C LEU A 270 -14.13 11.11 -5.12
N ILE A 271 -14.60 12.27 -4.64
CA ILE A 271 -15.67 13.03 -5.29
C ILE A 271 -15.27 13.42 -6.72
N ALA A 272 -14.07 13.98 -6.88
CA ALA A 272 -13.57 14.39 -8.19
C ALA A 272 -13.29 13.19 -9.10
N GLY A 273 -12.59 12.18 -8.59
CA GLY A 273 -12.17 10.99 -9.32
C GLY A 273 -13.36 10.17 -9.83
N LEU A 274 -14.31 9.83 -8.95
CA LEU A 274 -15.53 9.10 -9.33
C LEU A 274 -16.35 9.88 -10.36
N GLY A 275 -16.47 11.20 -10.21
CA GLY A 275 -17.18 12.05 -11.17
C GLY A 275 -16.50 12.07 -12.55
N LEU A 276 -15.17 12.17 -12.59
CA LEU A 276 -14.40 12.14 -13.84
C LEU A 276 -14.46 10.77 -14.51
N VAL A 277 -14.37 9.67 -13.74
CA VAL A 277 -14.53 8.32 -14.29
C VAL A 277 -15.92 8.13 -14.89
N ALA A 278 -16.97 8.55 -14.19
CA ALA A 278 -18.33 8.49 -14.71
C ALA A 278 -18.52 9.30 -16.01
N LEU A 279 -17.83 10.45 -16.13
CA LEU A 279 -17.81 11.23 -17.36
C LEU A 279 -17.10 10.48 -18.50
N VAL A 280 -15.92 9.92 -18.23
CA VAL A 280 -15.17 9.14 -19.23
C VAL A 280 -15.95 7.91 -19.66
N ASP A 281 -16.58 7.19 -18.73
CA ASP A 281 -17.44 6.04 -19.03
C ASP A 281 -18.61 6.41 -19.93
N LYS A 282 -19.25 7.57 -19.69
CA LYS A 282 -20.29 8.08 -20.60
C LYS A 282 -19.76 8.37 -22.00
N LEU A 283 -18.55 8.92 -22.12
CA LEU A 283 -17.91 9.19 -23.41
C LEU A 283 -17.51 7.88 -24.13
N LEU A 284 -16.96 6.90 -23.40
CA LEU A 284 -16.61 5.57 -23.93
C LEU A 284 -17.83 4.74 -24.34
N ALA A 285 -18.99 4.99 -23.74
CA ALA A 285 -20.23 4.36 -24.13
C ALA A 285 -20.77 4.86 -25.48
N LEU A 286 -20.37 6.05 -25.97
CA LEU A 286 -20.86 6.60 -27.24
C LEU A 286 -20.44 5.75 -28.45
N PRO A 287 -19.15 5.41 -28.66
CA PRO A 287 -18.74 4.54 -29.78
C PRO A 287 -19.23 3.11 -29.63
N GLY A 288 -19.37 2.60 -28.39
CA GLY A 288 -19.85 1.24 -28.14
C GLY A 288 -21.24 0.98 -28.71
N LYS A 289 -22.12 2.00 -28.67
CA LYS A 289 -23.45 1.94 -29.31
C LYS A 289 -23.37 1.88 -30.83
N TRP A 290 -22.40 2.56 -31.44
CA TRP A 290 -22.19 2.56 -32.89
C TRP A 290 -21.56 1.26 -33.39
N LEU A 291 -20.71 0.64 -32.57
CA LEU A 291 -20.04 -0.64 -32.84
C LEU A 291 -20.91 -1.87 -32.53
N GLY A 292 -22.16 -1.68 -32.05
CA GLY A 292 -23.07 -2.77 -31.72
C GLY A 292 -22.61 -3.64 -30.55
N LEU A 293 -21.80 -3.10 -29.63
CA LEU A 293 -21.36 -3.84 -28.44
C LEU A 293 -22.56 -4.11 -27.53
N ALA A 294 -22.70 -5.36 -27.08
CA ALA A 294 -23.81 -5.79 -26.20
C ALA A 294 -23.83 -5.06 -24.86
N GLU A 295 -22.67 -4.60 -24.39
CA GLU A 295 -22.54 -3.82 -23.16
C GLU A 295 -21.72 -2.54 -23.38
N PRO A 296 -22.02 -1.45 -22.65
CA PRO A 296 -21.24 -0.24 -22.74
C PRO A 296 -19.80 -0.48 -22.26
N LEU A 297 -18.86 0.11 -22.99
CA LEU A 297 -17.45 0.16 -22.62
C LEU A 297 -17.28 1.14 -21.46
N SER A 298 -16.58 0.72 -20.42
CA SER A 298 -16.17 1.56 -19.30
C SER A 298 -14.67 1.47 -19.10
N LEU A 299 -14.10 2.50 -18.47
CA LEU A 299 -12.69 2.59 -18.16
C LEU A 299 -12.26 1.45 -17.22
N VAL A 300 -13.10 1.13 -16.23
CA VAL A 300 -12.89 0.00 -15.32
C VAL A 300 -12.86 -1.34 -16.09
N LYS A 301 -13.70 -1.54 -17.11
CA LYS A 301 -13.65 -2.75 -17.96
C LYS A 301 -12.35 -2.85 -18.76
N ILE A 302 -11.91 -1.75 -19.36
CA ILE A 302 -10.65 -1.70 -20.12
C ILE A 302 -9.48 -2.06 -19.20
N LEU A 303 -9.43 -1.46 -18.00
CA LEU A 303 -8.41 -1.78 -17.02
C LEU A 303 -8.54 -3.22 -16.52
N GLY A 304 -9.77 -3.73 -16.33
CA GLY A 304 -10.01 -5.14 -16.03
C GLY A 304 -9.39 -6.09 -17.06
N TRP A 305 -9.46 -5.77 -18.36
CA TRP A 305 -8.80 -6.56 -19.39
C TRP A 305 -7.27 -6.49 -19.33
N ILE A 306 -6.71 -5.31 -19.06
CA ILE A 306 -5.27 -5.11 -18.89
C ILE A 306 -4.75 -5.89 -17.67
N PHE A 307 -5.50 -5.86 -16.57
CA PHE A 307 -5.14 -6.54 -15.33
C PHE A 307 -5.52 -8.02 -15.31
N TYR A 308 -6.33 -8.52 -16.24
CA TYR A 308 -6.71 -9.94 -16.32
C TYR A 308 -5.51 -10.89 -16.34
N PRO A 309 -4.50 -10.74 -17.23
CA PRO A 309 -3.33 -11.60 -17.21
C PRO A 309 -2.52 -11.45 -15.92
N LEU A 310 -2.47 -10.24 -15.34
CA LEU A 310 -1.75 -9.99 -14.09
C LEU A 310 -2.44 -10.69 -12.91
N ALA A 311 -3.77 -10.60 -12.82
CA ALA A 311 -4.57 -11.27 -11.81
C ALA A 311 -4.46 -12.80 -11.92
N ALA A 312 -4.45 -13.34 -13.15
CA ALA A 312 -4.23 -14.77 -13.37
C ALA A 312 -2.86 -15.24 -12.85
N MET A 313 -1.81 -14.41 -12.99
CA MET A 313 -0.47 -14.71 -12.49
C MET A 313 -0.36 -14.68 -10.96
N LEU A 314 -1.32 -14.08 -10.26
CA LEU A 314 -1.40 -14.17 -8.79
C LEU A 314 -1.76 -15.59 -8.32
N GLY A 315 -2.18 -16.48 -9.23
CA GLY A 315 -2.60 -17.84 -8.91
C GLY A 315 -4.00 -17.90 -8.30
N ILE A 316 -4.88 -16.96 -8.64
CA ILE A 316 -6.29 -16.91 -8.24
C ILE A 316 -7.10 -17.99 -8.99
N VAL A 317 -8.16 -18.50 -8.36
CA VAL A 317 -9.06 -19.48 -9.00
C VAL A 317 -9.76 -18.85 -10.21
N ARG A 318 -9.95 -19.62 -11.29
CA ARG A 318 -10.50 -19.10 -12.56
C ARG A 318 -11.81 -18.32 -12.41
N ALA A 319 -12.69 -18.76 -11.51
CA ALA A 319 -13.97 -18.10 -11.25
C ALA A 319 -13.81 -16.66 -10.76
N ASP A 320 -12.74 -16.37 -10.02
CA ASP A 320 -12.54 -15.08 -9.37
C ASP A 320 -11.62 -14.14 -10.18
N ILE A 321 -10.97 -14.62 -11.25
CA ILE A 321 -9.95 -13.82 -11.99
C ILE A 321 -10.56 -12.54 -12.57
N ALA A 322 -11.75 -12.63 -13.18
CA ALA A 322 -12.37 -11.48 -13.83
C ALA A 322 -12.67 -10.36 -12.84
N GLU A 323 -13.25 -10.71 -11.70
CA GLU A 323 -13.60 -9.75 -10.65
C GLU A 323 -12.35 -9.22 -9.93
N SER A 324 -11.36 -10.09 -9.69
CA SER A 324 -10.04 -9.71 -9.17
C SER A 324 -9.32 -8.71 -10.09
N ALA A 325 -9.38 -8.94 -11.39
CA ALA A 325 -8.77 -8.06 -12.39
C ALA A 325 -9.49 -6.72 -12.48
N ARG A 326 -10.82 -6.71 -12.40
CA ARG A 326 -11.63 -5.49 -12.31
C ARG A 326 -11.19 -4.65 -11.12
N LEU A 327 -11.07 -5.27 -9.95
CA LEU A 327 -10.70 -4.61 -8.70
C LEU A 327 -9.27 -4.02 -8.74
N LEU A 328 -8.30 -4.80 -9.23
CA LEU A 328 -6.91 -4.35 -9.40
C LEU A 328 -6.79 -3.22 -10.42
N GLY A 329 -7.57 -3.27 -11.50
CA GLY A 329 -7.64 -2.23 -12.51
C GLY A 329 -8.29 -0.95 -11.98
N GLU A 330 -9.45 -1.07 -11.35
CA GLU A 330 -10.18 0.05 -10.76
C GLU A 330 -9.31 0.86 -9.79
N ARG A 331 -8.53 0.17 -8.94
CA ARG A 331 -7.60 0.80 -7.99
C ARG A 331 -6.74 1.87 -8.65
N VAL A 332 -6.25 1.62 -9.87
CA VAL A 332 -5.33 2.54 -10.59
C VAL A 332 -5.93 3.93 -10.74
N ILE A 333 -7.25 4.05 -10.82
CA ILE A 333 -7.93 5.32 -11.04
C ILE A 333 -8.70 5.79 -9.81
N LEU A 334 -9.42 4.90 -9.12
CA LEU A 334 -10.33 5.27 -8.03
C LEU A 334 -9.70 5.28 -6.64
N THR A 335 -8.47 4.77 -6.49
CA THR A 335 -7.75 4.49 -5.22
C THR A 335 -8.11 3.14 -4.58
N GLU A 336 -7.19 2.65 -3.77
CA GLU A 336 -7.35 1.42 -2.99
C GLU A 336 -8.43 1.51 -1.92
N VAL A 337 -8.82 2.71 -1.46
CA VAL A 337 -9.94 2.89 -0.52
C VAL A 337 -11.23 2.32 -1.12
N VAL A 338 -11.51 2.65 -2.39
CA VAL A 338 -12.69 2.13 -3.10
C VAL A 338 -12.56 0.63 -3.30
N SER A 339 -11.40 0.16 -3.77
CA SER A 339 -11.18 -1.26 -4.01
C SER A 339 -11.26 -2.12 -2.73
N TYR A 340 -10.84 -1.61 -1.57
CA TYR A 340 -11.03 -2.32 -0.30
C TYR A 340 -12.49 -2.35 0.15
N GLN A 341 -13.23 -1.27 -0.10
CA GLN A 341 -14.67 -1.24 0.17
C GLN A 341 -15.42 -2.24 -0.72
N GLU A 342 -15.10 -2.30 -2.00
CA GLU A 342 -15.68 -3.27 -2.93
C GLU A 342 -15.27 -4.70 -2.59
N LEU A 343 -14.01 -4.95 -2.22
CA LEU A 343 -13.57 -6.25 -1.73
C LEU A 343 -14.43 -6.71 -0.54
N ALA A 344 -14.70 -5.82 0.43
CA ALA A 344 -15.55 -6.14 1.57
C ALA A 344 -16.98 -6.52 1.15
N GLN A 345 -17.56 -5.83 0.16
CA GLN A 345 -18.88 -6.14 -0.38
C GLN A 345 -18.91 -7.46 -1.15
N MET A 346 -17.88 -7.75 -1.94
CA MET A 346 -17.73 -9.00 -2.68
C MET A 346 -17.64 -10.20 -1.73
N ILE A 347 -16.93 -10.05 -0.60
CA ILE A 347 -16.85 -11.08 0.44
C ILE A 347 -18.23 -11.27 1.10
N ALA A 348 -18.88 -10.17 1.51
CA ALA A 348 -20.17 -10.21 2.20
C ALA A 348 -21.30 -10.80 1.34
N SER A 349 -21.24 -10.60 0.02
CA SER A 349 -22.22 -11.12 -0.94
C SER A 349 -21.90 -12.51 -1.48
N GLY A 350 -20.74 -13.09 -1.12
CA GLY A 350 -20.31 -14.39 -1.63
C GLY A 350 -19.96 -14.40 -3.12
N GLN A 351 -19.58 -13.26 -3.68
CA GLN A 351 -19.18 -13.14 -5.09
C GLN A 351 -17.83 -13.80 -5.38
N LEU A 352 -16.94 -13.90 -4.38
CA LEU A 352 -15.66 -14.60 -4.49
C LEU A 352 -15.82 -16.07 -4.08
N ALA A 353 -15.42 -16.99 -4.97
CA ALA A 353 -15.57 -18.42 -4.78
C ALA A 353 -14.52 -19.03 -3.85
N ASP A 354 -13.30 -18.48 -3.79
CA ASP A 354 -12.20 -19.02 -2.97
C ASP A 354 -11.74 -18.02 -1.89
N PRO A 355 -11.80 -18.36 -0.58
CA PRO A 355 -11.24 -17.53 0.49
C PRO A 355 -9.76 -17.17 0.29
N ARG A 356 -8.98 -18.01 -0.41
CA ARG A 356 -7.59 -17.71 -0.76
C ARG A 356 -7.49 -16.46 -1.65
N THR A 357 -8.47 -16.21 -2.51
CA THR A 357 -8.54 -14.99 -3.33
C THR A 357 -8.57 -13.75 -2.44
N VAL A 358 -9.32 -13.78 -1.33
CA VAL A 358 -9.41 -12.67 -0.38
C VAL A 358 -8.05 -12.32 0.20
N VAL A 359 -7.27 -13.32 0.64
CA VAL A 359 -5.91 -13.11 1.16
C VAL A 359 -5.01 -12.51 0.07
N ILE A 360 -5.01 -13.09 -1.14
CA ILE A 360 -4.18 -12.62 -2.24
C ILE A 360 -4.50 -11.17 -2.59
N LEU A 361 -5.79 -10.83 -2.74
CA LEU A 361 -6.23 -9.47 -3.06
C LEU A 361 -5.93 -8.50 -1.92
N SER A 362 -6.03 -8.91 -0.65
CA SER A 362 -5.66 -8.06 0.49
C SER A 362 -4.19 -7.64 0.45
N TYR A 363 -3.29 -8.48 -0.05
CA TYR A 363 -1.88 -8.11 -0.23
C TYR A 363 -1.67 -7.35 -1.54
N ALA A 364 -2.31 -7.80 -2.63
CA ALA A 364 -2.17 -7.19 -3.94
C ALA A 364 -2.72 -5.76 -4.00
N LEU A 365 -3.74 -5.43 -3.21
CA LEU A 365 -4.32 -4.10 -3.09
C LEU A 365 -3.56 -3.19 -2.13
N CYS A 366 -2.70 -3.73 -1.27
CA CYS A 366 -2.02 -3.00 -0.20
C CYS A 366 -0.90 -2.10 -0.74
N GLY A 367 -1.28 -0.95 -1.28
CA GLY A 367 -0.40 0.16 -1.65
C GLY A 367 -1.15 1.24 -2.41
N PHE A 368 -0.72 2.50 -2.25
CA PHE A 368 -1.19 3.67 -2.99
C PHE A 368 -0.77 3.66 -4.47
N THR A 369 -1.18 2.65 -5.23
CA THR A 369 -0.77 2.42 -6.62
C THR A 369 -1.81 2.94 -7.62
N HIS A 370 -2.06 4.24 -7.55
CA HIS A 370 -3.06 4.93 -8.37
C HIS A 370 -2.53 6.24 -8.94
N VAL A 371 -3.14 6.76 -10.01
CA VAL A 371 -2.64 7.96 -10.70
C VAL A 371 -2.54 9.16 -9.75
N ALA A 372 -3.50 9.32 -8.82
CA ALA A 372 -3.45 10.41 -7.84
C ALA A 372 -2.24 10.30 -6.87
N SER A 373 -1.71 9.10 -6.61
CA SER A 373 -0.56 8.94 -5.72
C SER A 373 0.73 9.49 -6.35
N VAL A 374 0.82 9.49 -7.68
CA VAL A 374 1.91 10.17 -8.40
C VAL A 374 1.96 11.64 -7.99
N ALA A 375 0.82 12.33 -8.02
CA ALA A 375 0.75 13.72 -7.61
C ALA A 375 1.09 13.91 -6.12
N ILE A 376 0.62 13.01 -5.25
CA ILE A 376 0.86 13.07 -3.80
C ILE A 376 2.36 12.88 -3.48
N PHE A 377 2.99 11.82 -3.97
CA PHE A 377 4.38 11.50 -3.62
C PHE A 377 5.39 12.36 -4.38
N VAL A 378 5.17 12.64 -5.68
CA VAL A 378 6.02 13.56 -6.44
C VAL A 378 5.87 14.98 -5.90
N GLY A 379 4.63 15.45 -5.72
CA GLY A 379 4.36 16.81 -5.22
C GLY A 379 4.85 16.99 -3.79
N GLY A 380 4.63 16.00 -2.92
CA GLY A 380 5.10 16.03 -1.54
C GLY A 380 6.63 16.04 -1.43
N MET A 381 7.34 15.18 -2.18
CA MET A 381 8.80 15.24 -2.20
C MET A 381 9.33 16.52 -2.85
N ALA A 382 8.70 17.01 -3.92
CA ALA A 382 9.10 18.27 -4.56
C ALA A 382 8.87 19.47 -3.64
N ALA A 383 7.90 19.42 -2.73
CA ALA A 383 7.73 20.46 -1.71
C ALA A 383 8.85 20.44 -0.65
N ILE A 384 9.46 19.27 -0.40
CA ILE A 384 10.59 19.11 0.53
C ILE A 384 11.92 19.46 -0.13
N ALA A 385 12.11 19.07 -1.40
CA ALA A 385 13.31 19.32 -2.21
C ALA A 385 12.94 19.96 -3.56
N PRO A 386 12.63 21.27 -3.60
CA PRO A 386 12.15 21.95 -4.81
C PRO A 386 13.12 21.90 -5.99
N SER A 387 14.42 21.87 -5.70
CA SER A 387 15.51 21.76 -6.68
C SER A 387 15.47 20.46 -7.50
N ARG A 388 14.81 19.41 -6.99
CA ARG A 388 14.70 18.08 -7.63
C ARG A 388 13.32 17.81 -8.25
N ARG A 389 12.46 18.82 -8.35
CA ARG A 389 11.09 18.69 -8.87
C ARG A 389 11.02 17.98 -10.22
N ASP A 390 11.86 18.35 -11.17
CA ASP A 390 11.82 17.82 -12.53
C ASP A 390 12.29 16.36 -12.60
N ASP A 391 13.29 16.00 -11.79
CA ASP A 391 13.72 14.61 -11.65
C ASP A 391 12.58 13.74 -11.09
N LEU A 392 11.94 14.19 -10.01
CA LEU A 392 10.83 13.49 -9.35
C LEU A 392 9.64 13.34 -10.30
N ALA A 393 9.29 14.40 -11.03
CA ALA A 393 8.22 14.38 -12.02
C ALA A 393 8.52 13.37 -13.16
N GLY A 394 9.76 13.36 -13.66
CA GLY A 394 10.20 12.41 -14.68
C GLY A 394 10.20 10.94 -14.22
N LEU A 395 10.25 10.69 -12.91
CA LEU A 395 10.21 9.34 -12.32
C LEU A 395 8.80 8.90 -11.89
N GLY A 396 7.84 9.82 -11.74
CA GLY A 396 6.54 9.55 -11.13
C GLY A 396 5.76 8.38 -11.73
N LEU A 397 5.57 8.36 -13.06
CA LEU A 397 4.86 7.26 -13.72
C LEU A 397 5.62 5.94 -13.64
N ARG A 398 6.96 6.01 -13.70
CA ARG A 398 7.81 4.83 -13.56
C ARG A 398 7.71 4.25 -12.15
N ALA A 399 7.65 5.10 -11.13
CA ALA A 399 7.42 4.70 -9.75
C ALA A 399 6.05 4.04 -9.57
N LEU A 400 5.00 4.58 -10.19
CA LEU A 400 3.67 3.98 -10.15
C LEU A 400 3.66 2.56 -10.73
N VAL A 401 4.31 2.34 -11.88
CA VAL A 401 4.43 1.00 -12.48
C VAL A 401 5.23 0.06 -11.56
N ALA A 402 6.37 0.53 -11.04
CA ALA A 402 7.19 -0.26 -10.12
C ALA A 402 6.40 -0.66 -8.86
N ALA A 403 5.68 0.28 -8.26
CA ALA A 403 4.86 0.06 -7.08
C ALA A 403 3.68 -0.88 -7.36
N THR A 404 3.02 -0.74 -8.52
CA THR A 404 1.95 -1.65 -8.95
C THR A 404 2.48 -3.09 -9.04
N LEU A 405 3.61 -3.29 -9.74
CA LEU A 405 4.24 -4.61 -9.83
C LEU A 405 4.71 -5.13 -8.47
N ALA A 406 5.19 -4.26 -7.58
CA ALA A 406 5.60 -4.62 -6.23
C ALA A 406 4.41 -5.15 -5.40
N THR A 407 3.27 -4.46 -5.42
CA THR A 407 2.05 -4.95 -4.72
C THR A 407 1.53 -6.25 -5.33
N LEU A 408 1.59 -6.43 -6.65
CA LEU A 408 1.25 -7.72 -7.27
C LEU A 408 2.24 -8.83 -6.84
N MET A 409 3.53 -8.51 -6.70
CA MET A 409 4.54 -9.43 -6.20
C MET A 409 4.31 -9.82 -4.73
N THR A 410 3.87 -8.90 -3.86
CA THR A 410 3.46 -9.26 -2.49
C THR A 410 2.19 -10.12 -2.48
N GLY A 411 1.24 -9.88 -3.39
CA GLY A 411 0.11 -10.76 -3.66
C GLY A 411 0.52 -12.18 -4.06
N CYS A 412 1.57 -12.32 -4.90
CA CYS A 412 2.15 -13.62 -5.21
C CYS A 412 2.73 -14.31 -3.98
N ILE A 413 3.43 -13.60 -3.08
CA ILE A 413 3.94 -14.18 -1.83
C ILE A 413 2.78 -14.73 -0.98
N ALA A 414 1.69 -13.96 -0.82
CA ALA A 414 0.49 -14.44 -0.15
C ALA A 414 -0.10 -15.69 -0.84
N GLY A 415 -0.17 -15.70 -2.18
CA GLY A 415 -0.64 -16.85 -2.95
C GLY A 415 0.25 -18.09 -2.83
N ILE A 416 1.57 -17.92 -2.73
CA ILE A 416 2.52 -19.03 -2.55
C ILE A 416 2.27 -19.72 -1.21
N PHE A 417 2.14 -18.94 -0.13
CA PHE A 417 2.13 -19.51 1.22
C PHE A 417 0.75 -19.76 1.82
N SER A 418 -0.28 -19.00 1.42
CA SER A 418 -1.63 -19.15 1.97
C SER A 418 -2.44 -20.23 1.25
N ASN A 419 -3.19 -20.98 2.05
CA ASN A 419 -4.16 -21.97 1.59
C ASN A 419 -5.61 -21.44 1.69
N GLY A 420 -5.81 -20.15 1.98
CA GLY A 420 -7.14 -19.57 2.22
C GLY A 420 -7.76 -19.90 3.59
N GLN A 421 -7.25 -20.91 4.28
CA GLN A 421 -7.66 -21.24 5.65
C GLN A 421 -7.32 -20.12 6.64
N ASP A 422 -6.32 -19.28 6.36
CA ASP A 422 -5.94 -18.15 7.23
C ASP A 422 -7.04 -17.08 7.35
N VAL A 423 -7.98 -17.03 6.39
CA VAL A 423 -9.23 -16.22 6.48
C VAL A 423 -10.21 -16.81 7.49
N LEU A 424 -10.15 -18.13 7.67
CA LEU A 424 -11.14 -18.98 8.34
C LEU A 424 -10.60 -19.70 9.58
N LEU A 425 -9.48 -19.25 10.15
CA LEU A 425 -8.98 -19.84 11.40
C LEU A 425 -9.75 -19.29 12.60
N LEU A 426 -10.93 -19.89 12.77
CA LEU A 426 -11.52 -20.39 14.03
C LEU A 426 -11.66 -19.36 15.16
N ARG A 427 -12.90 -18.88 15.32
CA ARG A 427 -13.62 -19.29 16.54
C ARG A 427 -14.51 -20.47 16.21
#